data_AF-A0A4R4W6B7-F1
#
_entry.id   AF-A0A4R4W6B7-F1
#
_cell.length_a   1.000
_cell.length_b   1.000
_cell.length_c   1.000
_cell.angle_alpha   90.00
_cell.angle_beta   90.00
_cell.angle_gamma   90.00
#
_symmetry.space_group_name_H-M   'P 1'
#
loop_
_entity.id
_entity.type
_entity.pdbx_description
1 polymer ?
#
loop_
_entity_poly.entity_id
_entity_poly.type
_entity_poly.pdbx_seq_one_letter_code
_entity_poly.pdbx_strand_id
1 'polypeptide(L)' 'SGTVAALDAGVHAIGKKLVEEAAESWMAAEHESKERAAEELSQLLYHAQVMMHALGLDLDDVYRHL' A
#
# COMPACT_ATOMS: atom_id res chain seq x y z
N SER A 1 -12.46 -9.58 -7.06
CA SER A 1 -11.86 -8.73 -6.01
C SER A 1 -10.65 -8.03 -6.59
N GLY A 2 -10.43 -6.74 -6.29
CA GLY A 2 -9.23 -6.01 -6.74
C GLY A 2 -7.92 -6.62 -6.21
N THR A 3 -7.96 -7.20 -5.01
CA THR A 3 -6.81 -7.87 -4.40
C THR A 3 -6.37 -9.11 -5.17
N VAL A 4 -7.33 -9.94 -5.62
CA VAL A 4 -7.02 -11.14 -6.42
C VAL A 4 -6.35 -10.75 -7.74
N ALA A 5 -6.90 -9.76 -8.45
CA ALA A 5 -6.33 -9.29 -9.69
C ALA A 5 -4.91 -8.70 -9.51
N ALA A 6 -4.65 -8.00 -8.40
CA ALA A 6 -3.33 -7.47 -8.08
C ALA A 6 -2.32 -8.59 -7.79
N LEU A 7 -2.72 -9.64 -7.07
CA LEU A 7 -1.89 -10.82 -6.82
C LEU A 7 -1.56 -11.57 -8.12
N ASP A 8 -2.55 -11.75 -9.00
CA ASP A 8 -2.35 -12.38 -10.31
C ASP A 8 -1.38 -11.58 -11.21
N ALA A 9 -1.34 -10.25 -11.05
CA ALA A 9 -0.42 -9.36 -11.78
C ALA A 9 1.03 -9.39 -11.24
N GLY A 10 1.24 -9.94 -10.04
CA GLY A 10 2.56 -10.18 -9.45
C GLY A 10 3.24 -8.96 -8.81
N VAL A 11 4.36 -9.25 -8.13
CA VAL A 11 5.11 -8.31 -7.27
C VAL A 11 5.48 -7.00 -7.97
N HIS A 12 5.86 -7.03 -9.24
CA HIS A 12 6.24 -5.81 -9.97
C HIS A 12 5.06 -4.84 -10.14
N ALA A 13 3.86 -5.34 -10.45
CA ALA A 13 2.67 -4.50 -10.59
C ALA A 13 2.23 -3.93 -9.24
N ILE A 14 2.25 -4.76 -8.18
CA ILE A 14 1.95 -4.33 -6.81
C ILE A 14 2.94 -3.24 -6.36
N GLY A 15 4.24 -3.44 -6.62
CA GLY A 15 5.29 -2.49 -6.25
C GLY A 15 5.14 -1.13 -6.93
N LYS A 16 4.72 -1.08 -8.20
CA LYS A 16 4.42 0.20 -8.88
C LYS A 16 3.34 0.98 -8.15
N LYS A 17 2.22 0.31 -7.83
CA LYS A 17 1.12 0.93 -7.09
C LYS A 17 1.57 1.37 -5.69
N LEU A 18 2.30 0.53 -4.96
CA LEU A 18 2.83 0.90 -3.64
C LEU A 18 3.65 2.20 -3.67
N VAL A 19 4.52 2.36 -4.68
CA VAL A 19 5.34 3.58 -4.85
C VAL A 19 4.49 4.78 -5.24
N GLU A 20 3.49 4.58 -6.11
CA GLU A 20 2.52 5.62 -6.50
C GLU A 20 1.75 6.15 -5.28
N GLU A 21 1.16 5.26 -4.49
CA GLU A 21 0.41 5.65 -3.28
C GLU A 21 1.29 6.33 -2.22
N ALA A 22 2.57 5.96 -2.14
CA ALA A 22 3.51 6.62 -1.24
C ALA A 22 3.77 8.08 -1.67
N ALA A 23 3.90 8.32 -2.97
CA ALA A 23 4.05 9.67 -3.52
C ALA A 23 2.76 10.49 -3.35
N GLU A 24 1.59 9.90 -3.62
CA GLU A 24 0.29 10.54 -3.45
C GLU A 24 0.01 10.87 -1.97
N SER A 25 0.33 9.95 -1.05
CA SER A 25 0.22 10.19 0.39
C SER A 25 1.09 11.38 0.84
N TRP A 26 2.31 11.50 0.33
CA TRP A 26 3.17 12.64 0.63
C TRP A 26 2.58 13.94 0.08
N MET A 27 2.17 13.95 -1.20
CA MET A 27 1.56 15.12 -1.82
C MET A 27 0.29 15.57 -1.08
N ALA A 28 -0.58 14.63 -0.70
CA ALA A 28 -1.79 14.93 0.04
C ALA A 28 -1.50 15.46 1.45
N ALA A 29 -0.47 14.94 2.12
CA ALA A 29 -0.06 15.42 3.43
C ALA A 29 0.50 16.87 3.41
N GLU A 30 1.16 17.25 2.32
CA GLU A 30 1.75 18.60 2.14
C GLU A 30 0.75 19.64 1.64
N HIS A 31 -0.22 19.23 0.82
CA HIS A 31 -0.99 20.17 0.00
C HIS A 31 -2.51 20.02 0.09
N GLU A 32 -3.03 18.95 0.71
CA GLU A 32 -4.46 18.65 0.71
C GLU A 32 -5.04 18.59 2.13
N SER A 33 -6.33 18.24 2.25
CA SER A 33 -7.00 18.11 3.55
C SER A 33 -6.59 16.84 4.29
N LYS A 34 -6.86 16.80 5.61
CA LYS A 34 -6.64 15.60 6.44
C LYS A 34 -7.43 14.41 5.93
N GLU A 35 -8.64 14.63 5.42
CA GLU A 35 -9.49 13.60 4.84
C GLU A 35 -8.84 13.02 3.58
N ARG A 36 -8.30 13.85 2.69
CA ARG A 36 -7.57 13.38 1.50
C ARG A 36 -6.29 12.64 1.87
N ALA A 37 -5.50 13.17 2.80
CA ALA A 37 -4.30 12.47 3.28
C ALA A 37 -4.63 11.11 3.89
N ALA A 38 -5.72 11.02 4.67
CA ALA A 38 -6.18 9.75 5.24
C ALA A 38 -6.64 8.76 4.15
N GLU A 39 -7.27 9.24 3.08
CA GLU A 39 -7.66 8.43 1.93
C GLU A 39 -6.43 7.81 1.25
N GLU A 40 -5.43 8.61 0.91
CA GLU A 40 -4.21 8.08 0.26
C GLU A 40 -3.41 7.16 1.17
N LEU A 41 -3.29 7.49 2.46
CA LEU A 41 -2.66 6.61 3.44
C LEU A 41 -3.41 5.27 3.55
N SER A 42 -4.73 5.25 3.38
CA SER A 42 -5.49 4.01 3.36
C SER A 42 -5.15 3.14 2.14
N GLN A 43 -4.95 3.75 0.97
CA GLN A 43 -4.53 3.06 -0.25
C GLN A 43 -3.10 2.53 -0.14
N LEU A 44 -2.20 3.31 0.45
CA LEU A 44 -0.82 2.91 0.75
C LEU A 44 -0.80 1.67 1.66
N LEU A 45 -1.55 1.69 2.76
CA LEU A 45 -1.67 0.56 3.67
C LEU A 45 -2.26 -0.68 2.98
N TYR A 46 -3.27 -0.49 2.13
CA TYR A 46 -3.85 -1.57 1.33
C TYR A 46 -2.79 -2.22 0.43
N HIS A 47 -2.07 -1.44 -0.38
CA HIS A 47 -1.05 -1.98 -1.28
C HIS A 47 0.14 -2.60 -0.54
N ALA A 48 0.48 -2.11 0.66
CA ALA A 48 1.48 -2.73 1.53
C ALA A 48 1.02 -4.13 1.98
N GLN A 49 -0.24 -4.29 2.39
CA GLN A 49 -0.80 -5.59 2.76
C GLN A 49 -0.92 -6.54 1.56
N VAL A 50 -1.24 -6.04 0.36
CA VAL A 50 -1.21 -6.87 -0.86
C VAL A 50 0.22 -7.37 -1.15
N MET A 51 1.24 -6.52 -0.95
CA MET A 51 2.64 -6.93 -1.08
C MET A 51 3.02 -7.98 -0.03
N MET A 52 2.58 -7.83 1.22
CA MET A 52 2.79 -8.84 2.26
C MET A 52 2.24 -10.20 1.82
N HIS A 53 1.00 -10.24 1.33
CA HIS A 53 0.40 -11.48 0.83
C HIS A 53 1.16 -12.07 -0.36
N ALA A 54 1.62 -11.24 -1.30
CA ALA A 54 2.41 -11.71 -2.44
C ALA A 54 3.77 -12.30 -2.01
N LEU A 55 4.32 -11.86 -0.88
CA LEU A 55 5.57 -12.37 -0.29
C LEU A 55 5.36 -13.47 0.75
N GLY A 56 4.12 -13.80 1.10
CA GLY A 56 3.81 -14.77 2.15
C GLY A 56 4.13 -14.31 3.56
N LEU A 57 4.10 -12.99 3.82
CA LEU A 57 4.33 -12.40 5.14
C LEU A 57 3.01 -12.22 5.89
N ASP A 58 3.03 -12.49 7.19
CA ASP A 58 1.95 -12.10 8.10
C ASP A 58 2.24 -10.76 8.81
N LEU A 59 1.31 -10.31 9.66
CA LEU A 59 1.50 -9.07 10.41
C LEU A 59 2.57 -9.20 11.49
N ASP A 60 2.77 -10.39 12.08
CA ASP A 60 3.75 -10.61 13.15
C ASP A 60 5.18 -10.51 12.58
N ASP A 61 5.40 -11.03 11.37
CA ASP A 61 6.62 -10.89 10.60
C ASP A 61 7.03 -9.43 10.41
N VAL A 62 6.06 -8.51 10.24
CA VAL A 62 6.32 -7.08 10.06
C VAL A 62 6.43 -6.35 11.40
N TYR A 63 5.50 -6.61 12.33
CA TYR A 63 5.43 -5.90 13.61
C TYR A 63 6.60 -6.20 14.54
N ARG A 64 7.26 -7.34 14.42
CA ARG A 64 8.51 -7.61 15.15
C ARG A 64 9.67 -6.65 14.83
N HIS A 65 9.54 -5.84 13.77
CA HIS A 65 10.52 -4.83 13.37
C HIS A 65 10.18 -3.41 13.82
N LEU A 66 9.03 -3.21 14.50
CA LEU A 66 8.61 -1.94 15.10
C LEU A 66 8.94 -1.90 16.60
#